data_AF-A0A934NBY3-F1
#
_entry.id   AF-A0A934NBY3-F1
#
_cell.length_a   1.000
_cell.length_b   1.000
_cell.length_c   1.000
_cell.angle_alpha   90.00
_cell.angle_beta   90.00
_cell.angle_gamma   90.00
#
_symmetry.space_group_name_H-M   'P 1'
#
loop_
_entity.id
_entity.type
_entity.pdbx_description
1 polymer ?
#
loop_
_entity_poly.entity_id
_entity_poly.type
_entity_poly.pdbx_seq_one_letter_code
_entity_poly.pdbx_strand_id
1 'polypeptide(L)'
;MPDPLQTARQAKETAALLREARALLRRIDKLAAGAEGMEPPTPAMATALREQADRLVHHLARQEHTLQQRTKQAIRRGSRT
;
A
#
# COMPACT_ATOMS: atom_id res chain seq x y z
N MET A 1 -1.76 0.92 26.25
CA MET A 1 -0.69 1.12 25.24
C MET A 1 -0.73 -0.10 24.31
N PRO A 2 -0.77 0.06 22.97
CA PRO A 2 -0.71 -1.09 22.07
C PRO A 2 0.61 -1.85 22.28
N ASP A 3 0.55 -3.18 22.23
CA ASP A 3 1.71 -4.05 22.40
C ASP A 3 2.75 -3.76 21.30
N PRO A 4 4.02 -3.49 21.65
CA PRO A 4 5.09 -3.25 20.67
C PRO A 4 5.29 -4.43 19.70
N LEU A 5 5.08 -5.68 20.14
CA LEU A 5 5.16 -6.86 19.27
C LEU A 5 4.01 -6.89 18.26
N GLN A 6 2.80 -6.55 18.70
CA GLN A 6 1.63 -6.41 17.83
C GLN A 6 1.82 -5.30 16.80
N THR A 7 2.38 -4.15 17.20
CA THR A 7 2.68 -3.03 16.30
C THR A 7 3.72 -3.41 15.25
N ALA A 8 4.78 -4.15 15.64
CA ALA A 8 5.80 -4.63 14.73
C ALA A 8 5.26 -5.67 13.74
N ARG A 9 4.38 -6.57 14.18
CA ARG A 9 3.69 -7.53 13.30
C ARG A 9 2.81 -6.81 12.28
N GLN A 10 1.99 -5.87 12.73
CA GLN A 10 1.13 -5.09 11.85
C GLN A 10 1.95 -4.31 10.82
N ALA A 11 3.09 -3.73 11.20
CA ALA A 11 4.00 -3.05 10.28
C ALA A 11 4.53 -3.99 9.18
N LYS A 12 4.90 -5.23 9.53
CA LYS A 12 5.33 -6.24 8.55
C LYS A 12 4.21 -6.62 7.59
N GLU A 13 3.00 -6.85 8.11
CA GLU A 13 1.83 -7.19 7.30
C GLU A 13 1.46 -6.05 6.35
N THR A 14 1.45 -4.80 6.82
CA THR A 14 1.23 -3.62 5.96
C THR A 14 2.31 -3.48 4.88
N ALA A 15 3.57 -3.74 5.20
CA ALA A 15 4.66 -3.69 4.22
C ALA A 15 4.51 -4.78 3.13
N ALA A 16 4.04 -5.97 3.49
CA ALA A 16 3.74 -7.04 2.54
C ALA A 16 2.58 -6.63 1.61
N LEU A 17 1.47 -6.15 2.18
CA LEU A 17 0.32 -5.66 1.43
C LEU A 17 0.69 -4.51 0.49
N LEU A 18 1.53 -3.57 0.92
CA LEU A 18 2.00 -2.46 0.09
C LEU A 18 2.83 -2.97 -1.11
N ARG A 19 3.65 -4.00 -0.91
CA ARG A 19 4.43 -4.63 -1.98
C ARG A 19 3.51 -5.29 -3.01
N GLU A 20 2.50 -6.01 -2.55
CA GLU A 20 1.49 -6.65 -3.39
C GLU A 20 0.66 -5.62 -4.15
N ALA A 21 0.19 -4.56 -3.49
CA ALA A 21 -0.56 -3.47 -4.13
C ALA A 21 0.26 -2.77 -5.23
N ARG A 22 1.57 -2.54 -5.00
CA ARG A 22 2.47 -2.01 -6.03
C ARG A 22 2.67 -2.99 -7.20
N ALA A 23 2.72 -4.28 -6.93
CA ALA A 23 2.80 -5.29 -7.98
C ALA A 23 1.52 -5.36 -8.81
N LEU A 24 0.36 -5.24 -8.15
CA LEU A 24 -0.94 -5.16 -8.80
C LEU A 24 -1.05 -3.90 -9.67
N LEU A 25 -0.67 -2.73 -9.16
CA LEU A 25 -0.66 -1.49 -9.93
C LEU A 25 0.17 -1.61 -11.21
N ARG A 26 1.38 -2.18 -11.13
CA ARG A 26 2.21 -2.44 -12.32
C ARG A 26 1.56 -3.40 -13.33
N ARG A 27 0.78 -4.38 -12.87
CA ARG A 27 0.03 -5.27 -13.75
C ARG A 27 -1.14 -4.56 -14.41
N ILE A 28 -1.81 -3.68 -13.67
CA ILE A 28 -2.89 -2.84 -14.20
C ILE A 28 -2.34 -1.84 -15.21
N ASP A 29 -1.17 -1.23 -14.98
CA ASP A 29 -0.53 -0.34 -15.96
C ASP A 29 -0.26 -1.08 -17.29
N LYS A 30 0.19 -2.35 -17.23
CA LYS A 30 0.36 -3.20 -18.42
C LYS A 30 -0.97 -3.52 -19.10
N LEU A 31 -2.01 -3.79 -18.31
CA LEU A 31 -3.35 -4.06 -18.82
C LEU A 31 -3.94 -2.81 -19.50
N ALA A 32 -3.74 -1.63 -18.91
CA ALA A 32 -4.18 -0.36 -19.48
C ALA A 32 -3.48 -0.06 -20.80
N ALA A 33 -2.16 -0.27 -20.87
CA ALA A 33 -1.41 -0.12 -22.12
C ALA A 33 -1.90 -1.09 -23.21
N GLY A 34 -2.21 -2.34 -22.85
CA GLY A 34 -2.80 -3.31 -23.79
C GLY A 34 -4.24 -3.02 -24.18
N ALA A 35 -4.97 -2.25 -23.37
CA ALA A 35 -6.32 -1.81 -23.65
C ALA A 35 -6.39 -0.58 -24.56
N GLU A 36 -5.25 0.09 -24.81
CA GLU A 36 -5.19 1.22 -25.73
C GLU A 36 -5.62 0.77 -27.14
N GLY A 37 -6.63 1.43 -27.69
CA GLY A 37 -7.20 1.10 -29.01
C GLY A 37 -8.26 0.00 -29.01
N MET A 38 -8.60 -0.59 -27.86
CA MET A 38 -9.75 -1.49 -27.74
C MET A 38 -11.07 -0.71 -27.76
N GLU A 39 -12.15 -1.39 -28.17
CA GLU A 39 -13.48 -0.80 -28.12
C GLU A 39 -13.91 -0.49 -26.66
N PRO A 40 -14.69 0.58 -26.46
CA PRO A 40 -15.32 0.87 -25.18
C PRO A 40 -16.16 -0.34 -24.69
N PRO A 41 -16.22 -0.61 -23.37
CA PRO A 41 -15.73 0.24 -22.27
C PRO A 41 -14.32 -0.10 -21.78
N THR A 42 -13.59 -0.99 -22.47
CA THR A 42 -12.33 -1.58 -21.96
C THR A 42 -11.28 -0.56 -21.51
N PRO A 43 -10.98 0.51 -22.28
CA PRO A 43 -10.02 1.53 -21.85
C PRO A 43 -10.45 2.29 -20.58
N ALA A 44 -11.75 2.58 -20.47
CA ALA A 44 -12.31 3.27 -19.32
C ALA A 44 -12.27 2.40 -18.05
N MET A 45 -12.56 1.10 -18.19
CA MET A 45 -12.46 0.14 -17.08
C MET A 45 -11.02 -0.02 -16.59
N ALA A 46 -10.05 -0.11 -17.50
CA ALA A 46 -8.63 -0.18 -17.14
C ALA A 46 -8.17 1.08 -16.40
N THR A 47 -8.63 2.26 -16.82
CA THR A 47 -8.35 3.54 -16.16
C THR A 47 -8.94 3.59 -14.75
N ALA A 48 -10.22 3.22 -14.60
CA ALA A 48 -10.89 3.18 -13.29
C ALA A 48 -10.20 2.20 -12.33
N LEU A 49 -9.80 1.02 -12.83
CA LEU A 49 -9.07 0.03 -12.04
C LEU A 49 -7.71 0.57 -11.58
N ARG A 50 -7.00 1.29 -12.45
CA ARG A 50 -5.71 1.93 -12.13
C ARG A 50 -5.86 2.94 -11.01
N GLU A 51 -6.87 3.81 -11.07
CA GLU A 51 -7.15 4.79 -10.02
C GLU A 51 -7.45 4.14 -8.67
N GLN A 52 -8.24 3.06 -8.65
CA GLN A 52 -8.54 2.34 -7.42
C GLN A 52 -7.29 1.70 -6.80
N ALA A 53 -6.46 1.06 -7.62
CA ALA A 53 -5.20 0.47 -7.16
C ALA A 53 -4.22 1.53 -6.66
N ASP A 54 -4.14 2.69 -7.32
CA ASP A 54 -3.31 3.80 -6.88
C ASP A 54 -3.75 4.34 -5.51
N ARG A 55 -5.06 4.53 -5.30
CA ARG A 55 -5.61 4.93 -3.98
C ARG A 55 -5.26 3.92 -2.88
N LEU A 56 -5.30 2.61 -3.20
CA LEU A 56 -4.92 1.55 -2.27
C LEU A 56 -3.44 1.63 -1.89
N VAL A 57 -2.54 1.82 -2.87
CA VAL A 57 -1.10 2.01 -2.62
C VAL A 57 -0.86 3.22 -1.72
N HIS A 58 -1.50 4.35 -2.00
CA HIS A 58 -1.38 5.57 -1.19
C HIS A 58 -1.89 5.37 0.25
N HIS A 59 -2.98 4.63 0.44
CA HIS A 59 -3.50 4.32 1.76
C HIS A 59 -2.52 3.46 2.56
N LEU A 60 -2.04 2.36 1.96
CA LEU A 60 -1.10 1.44 2.61
C LEU A 60 0.24 2.10 2.92
N ALA A 61 0.75 2.96 2.04
CA ALA A 61 1.98 3.72 2.27
C ALA A 61 1.86 4.66 3.48
N ARG A 62 0.71 5.34 3.63
CA ARG A 62 0.44 6.19 4.81
C ARG A 62 0.33 5.38 6.10
N GLN A 63 -0.30 4.20 6.05
CA GLN A 63 -0.39 3.29 7.18
C GLN A 63 0.99 2.77 7.60
N GLU A 64 1.81 2.32 6.63
CA GLU A 64 3.18 1.88 6.87
C GLU A 64 4.00 2.97 7.55
N HIS A 65 3.96 4.20 7.02
CA HIS A 65 4.67 5.34 7.62
C HIS A 65 4.24 5.58 9.07
N THR A 66 2.94 5.56 9.33
CA THR A 66 2.39 5.75 10.69
C THR A 66 2.88 4.67 11.66
N LEU A 67 2.87 3.40 11.23
CA LEU A 67 3.33 2.28 12.05
C LEU A 67 4.85 2.34 12.31
N GLN A 68 5.64 2.73 11.32
CA GLN A 68 7.08 2.95 11.49
C GLN A 68 7.36 4.08 12.49
N GLN A 69 6.63 5.20 12.42
CA GLN A 69 6.79 6.30 13.36
C GLN A 69 6.42 5.88 14.79
N ARG A 70 5.32 5.15 14.97
CA ARG A 70 4.92 4.60 16.28
C ARG A 70 5.97 3.66 16.87
N THR A 71 6.53 2.78 16.04
CA THR A 71 7.59 1.85 16.46
C THR A 71 8.85 2.60 16.89
N LYS A 72 9.28 3.61 16.12
CA LYS A 72 10.43 4.48 16.48
C LYS A 72 10.20 5.21 17.80
N GLN A 73 9.00 5.74 18.03
CA GLN A 73 8.65 6.42 19.28
C GLN A 73 8.63 5.46 20.47
N ALA A 74 8.11 4.24 20.30
CA ALA A 74 8.09 3.24 21.36
C ALA A 74 9.51 2.83 21.79
N ILE A 75 10.41 2.58 20.82
CA ILE A 75 11.83 2.29 21.08
C ILE A 75 12.49 3.45 21.85
N ARG A 76 12.28 4.69 21.40
CA ARG A 76 12.84 5.87 22.06
C ARG A 76 12.35 6.04 23.50
N ARG A 77 11.10 5.67 23.79
CA ARG A 77 10.52 5.75 25.14
C ARG A 77 11.03 4.63 26.05
N GLY A 78 11.12 3.40 25.54
CA GLY A 78 11.67 2.26 26.30
C GLY A 78 13.17 2.35 26.58
N SER A 79 13.94 3.10 25.78
CA SER A 79 15.36 3.38 26.02
C SER A 79 15.61 4.44 27.11
N ARG A 80 14.56 5.08 27.65
CA ARG A 80 14.65 6.22 28.59
C ARG A 80 14.23 5.86 30.02
N THR A 81 13.88 4.59 30.25
CA THR A 81 13.49 3.97 31.53
C THR A 81 14.50 2.90 31.87
#